data_AF-A0A6L5YT70-F1
#
_entry.id   AF-A0A6L5YT70-F1
#
_cell.length_a   1.000
_cell.length_b   1.000
_cell.length_c   1.000
_cell.angle_alpha   90.00
_cell.angle_beta   90.00
_cell.angle_gamma   90.00
#
_symmetry.space_group_name_H-M   'P 1'
#
loop_
_entity.id
_entity.type
_entity.pdbx_description
1 polymer ?
#
loop_
_entity_poly.entity_id
_entity_poly.type
_entity_poly.pdbx_seq_one_letter_code
_entity_poly.pdbx_strand_id
1 'polypeptide(L)'
;MSISLDTAKKLNWLWKDENKIAWIETFIKITDKETHTVPFILTDEQRNLVENLAHKNIISKSRQCGISSITLALSIRQSVIYPNTTCVLISHTQTSTNAVFEKLKQQFYSLPDWLRPNLLTNNRQALTFENGSSIVCMTCGNRPIGRGSTYNGIVHLSEFAFYKNQQEQLTSIMQAVTSSATVIIESTSNGYNEYSSLFLGAKNGENDWKPFFFNFINGRALFKPQYDEAVRLYKARHNGKMLTECDYDEEELQLAKLGMTPEQAVWRRGKIAESSLESFHVEYPATPEQSFVATGSAVVYDNAKVVKLQQALVEQKVKPLSVDKIVGLPQILRTYVQNKSLDIYAVPKRGMKYTIGIDVSEGLGGKHDYSTMFVMDKDGEQVAEFHNNKVQPYLYADICNAVGRFYNKALLCVEKASGGHSVIERLRYEHKYMNMVKYKTYDEYNRAVWKVGFDTNNKTKSIAVNDSREWFDKGMVRIMSNNLLEEMKTFVAEENGSFNAVTGCHDDLVSAFWLCIQGMKSGFWYPF
;
A
#
# COMPACT_ATOMS: atom_id res chain seq x y z
N MET A 1 -5.48 53.93 -13.07
CA MET A 1 -5.26 53.58 -14.49
C MET A 1 -6.49 52.87 -15.01
N SER A 2 -7.16 53.40 -16.03
CA SER A 2 -8.28 52.73 -16.69
C SER A 2 -7.75 51.52 -17.47
N ILE A 3 -8.06 50.32 -17.02
CA ILE A 3 -7.70 49.07 -17.68
C ILE A 3 -8.52 48.96 -18.98
N SER A 4 -7.90 48.54 -20.09
CA SER A 4 -8.63 48.35 -21.35
C SER A 4 -9.76 47.32 -21.19
N LEU A 5 -10.84 47.45 -21.96
CA LEU A 5 -11.98 46.51 -21.89
C LEU A 5 -11.54 45.06 -22.12
N ASP A 6 -10.57 44.84 -23.01
CA ASP A 6 -10.02 43.51 -23.31
C ASP A 6 -9.16 42.97 -22.18
N THR A 7 -8.38 43.83 -21.51
CA THR A 7 -7.63 43.43 -20.31
C THR A 7 -8.56 43.10 -19.15
N ALA A 8 -9.66 43.85 -18.96
CA ALA A 8 -10.67 43.55 -17.96
C ALA A 8 -11.39 42.21 -18.23
N LYS A 9 -11.73 41.92 -19.50
CA LYS A 9 -12.28 40.62 -19.90
C LYS A 9 -11.32 39.46 -19.63
N LYS A 10 -10.03 39.63 -19.95
CA LYS A 10 -8.99 38.62 -19.68
C LYS A 10 -8.81 38.37 -18.17
N LEU A 11 -8.82 39.43 -17.36
CA LEU A 11 -8.76 39.31 -15.90
C LEU A 11 -9.98 38.56 -15.36
N ASN A 12 -11.19 38.92 -15.78
CA ASN A 12 -12.40 38.21 -15.37
C ASN A 12 -12.38 36.72 -15.77
N TRP A 13 -11.77 36.39 -16.92
CA TRP A 13 -11.57 35.00 -17.31
C TRP A 13 -10.60 34.27 -16.36
N LEU A 14 -9.45 34.87 -16.02
CA LEU A 14 -8.46 34.29 -15.10
C LEU A 14 -8.99 34.08 -13.67
N TRP A 15 -10.01 34.83 -13.25
CA TRP A 15 -10.60 34.72 -11.91
C TRP A 15 -11.53 33.51 -11.75
N LYS A 16 -11.97 32.90 -12.85
CA LYS A 16 -12.81 31.69 -12.80
C LYS A 16 -12.01 30.49 -12.28
N ASP A 17 -12.68 29.61 -11.54
CA ASP A 17 -12.05 28.41 -10.97
C ASP A 17 -11.63 27.36 -11.99
N GLU A 18 -12.23 27.36 -13.17
CA GLU A 18 -11.82 26.54 -14.31
C GLU A 18 -10.42 26.93 -14.83
N ASN A 19 -9.99 28.18 -14.59
CA ASN A 19 -8.76 28.75 -15.14
C ASN A 19 -7.64 28.87 -14.11
N LYS A 20 -7.67 28.04 -13.06
CA LYS A 20 -6.64 27.99 -11.99
C LYS A 20 -5.22 27.93 -12.55
N ILE A 21 -4.99 27.08 -13.54
CA ILE A 21 -3.66 26.87 -14.14
C ILE A 21 -3.19 28.15 -14.84
N ALA A 22 -4.02 28.72 -15.71
CA ALA A 22 -3.67 29.94 -16.44
C ALA A 22 -3.41 31.12 -15.49
N TRP A 23 -4.13 31.21 -14.36
CA TRP A 23 -3.87 32.21 -13.33
C TRP A 23 -2.46 32.04 -12.72
N ILE A 24 -2.09 30.81 -12.37
CA ILE A 24 -0.78 30.51 -11.77
C ILE A 24 0.36 30.80 -12.76
N GLU A 25 0.25 30.30 -13.99
CA GLU A 25 1.27 30.48 -15.03
C GLU A 25 1.45 31.96 -15.44
N THR A 26 0.42 32.79 -15.26
CA THR A 26 0.46 34.22 -15.59
C THR A 26 1.10 35.05 -14.46
N PHE A 27 0.74 34.79 -13.21
CA PHE A 27 1.05 35.71 -12.10
C PHE A 27 2.15 35.23 -11.16
N ILE A 28 2.38 33.92 -11.04
CA ILE A 28 3.36 33.37 -10.10
C ILE A 28 4.68 33.10 -10.82
N LYS A 29 5.78 33.48 -10.17
CA LYS A 29 7.13 33.13 -10.59
C LYS A 29 7.80 32.24 -9.55
N ILE A 30 8.69 31.39 -10.01
CA ILE A 30 9.52 30.51 -9.17
C ILE A 30 11.00 30.68 -9.53
N THR A 31 11.89 30.30 -8.60
CA THR A 31 13.31 30.16 -8.92
C THR A 31 13.54 28.79 -9.53
N ASP A 32 14.13 28.77 -10.72
CA ASP A 32 14.55 27.52 -11.37
C ASP A 32 15.84 26.95 -10.74
N LYS A 33 16.28 25.78 -11.22
CA LYS A 33 17.51 25.13 -10.73
C LYS A 33 18.78 25.91 -11.10
N GLU A 34 18.70 26.84 -12.05
CA GLU A 34 19.77 27.73 -12.49
C GLU A 34 19.74 29.09 -11.77
N THR A 35 18.91 29.21 -10.72
CA THR A 35 18.74 30.39 -9.86
C THR A 35 18.05 31.60 -10.50
N HIS A 36 17.44 31.45 -11.67
CA HIS A 36 16.68 32.50 -12.34
C HIS A 36 15.21 32.52 -11.89
N THR A 37 14.64 33.73 -11.78
CA THR A 37 13.21 33.91 -11.51
C THR A 37 12.42 33.81 -12.82
N VAL A 38 11.71 32.70 -13.00
CA VAL A 38 10.98 32.36 -14.23
C VAL A 38 9.47 32.23 -13.95
N PRO A 39 8.60 32.44 -14.96
CA PRO A 39 7.17 32.14 -14.83
C PRO A 39 6.96 30.69 -14.41
N PHE A 40 6.00 30.45 -13.51
CA PHE A 40 5.72 29.10 -13.03
C PHE A 40 4.84 28.33 -14.02
N ILE A 41 5.47 27.82 -15.08
CA ILE A 41 4.83 26.95 -16.07
C ILE A 41 4.66 25.56 -15.46
N LEU A 42 3.43 25.05 -15.45
CA LEU A 42 3.13 23.77 -14.81
C LEU A 42 3.59 22.59 -15.67
N THR A 43 4.14 21.57 -15.01
CA THR A 43 4.41 20.29 -15.67
C THR A 43 3.11 19.51 -15.92
N ASP A 44 3.16 18.49 -16.77
CA ASP A 44 1.98 17.67 -17.10
C ASP A 44 1.37 17.01 -15.84
N GLU A 45 2.21 16.63 -14.87
CA GLU A 45 1.78 16.05 -13.59
C GLU A 45 1.08 17.07 -12.71
N GLN A 46 1.65 18.28 -12.63
CA GLN A 46 1.07 19.38 -11.86
C GLN A 46 -0.26 19.83 -12.48
N ARG A 47 -0.34 19.87 -13.81
CA ARG A 47 -1.56 20.15 -14.56
C ARG A 47 -2.63 19.09 -14.29
N ASN A 48 -2.27 17.82 -14.41
CA ASN A 48 -3.17 16.71 -14.12
C ASN A 48 -3.73 16.78 -12.70
N LEU A 49 -2.87 17.08 -11.72
CA LEU A 49 -3.30 17.26 -10.34
C LEU A 49 -4.34 18.37 -10.22
N VAL A 50 -4.03 19.58 -10.70
CA VAL A 50 -4.87 20.78 -10.53
C VAL A 50 -6.24 20.63 -11.22
N GLU A 51 -6.28 20.04 -12.41
CA GLU A 51 -7.53 19.81 -13.17
C GLU A 51 -8.44 18.79 -12.49
N ASN A 52 -7.87 17.87 -11.72
CA ASN A 52 -8.58 16.72 -11.16
C ASN A 52 -8.74 16.80 -9.63
N LEU A 53 -8.41 17.91 -8.98
CA LEU A 53 -8.55 18.06 -7.54
C LEU A 53 -9.99 17.76 -7.07
N ALA A 54 -10.10 16.93 -6.05
CA ALA A 54 -11.31 16.69 -5.28
C ALA A 54 -11.21 17.37 -3.90
N HIS A 55 -12.23 17.18 -3.05
CA HIS A 55 -12.18 17.66 -1.66
C HIS A 55 -11.03 17.00 -0.86
N LYS A 56 -10.80 15.70 -1.05
CA LYS A 56 -9.75 14.91 -0.38
C LYS A 56 -8.84 14.26 -1.43
N ASN A 57 -7.56 14.58 -1.42
CA ASN A 57 -6.58 14.09 -2.39
C ASN A 57 -5.37 13.48 -1.66
N ILE A 58 -4.95 12.30 -2.10
CA ILE A 58 -3.74 11.64 -1.59
C ILE A 58 -2.80 11.33 -2.74
N ILE A 59 -1.55 11.74 -2.60
CA ILE A 59 -0.57 11.74 -3.67
C ILE A 59 0.64 10.92 -3.23
N SER A 60 0.95 9.87 -3.99
CA SER A 60 2.23 9.16 -3.93
C SER A 60 3.11 9.60 -5.09
N LYS A 61 4.33 10.03 -4.77
CA LYS A 61 5.21 10.66 -5.75
C LYS A 61 6.66 10.23 -5.59
N SER A 62 7.38 10.29 -6.70
CA SER A 62 8.84 10.34 -6.69
C SER A 62 9.35 11.65 -6.09
N ARG A 63 10.60 11.67 -5.63
CA ARG A 63 11.24 12.92 -5.19
C ARG A 63 11.25 13.97 -6.29
N GLN A 64 11.28 15.23 -5.89
CA GLN A 64 11.46 16.38 -6.79
C GLN A 64 10.35 16.62 -7.84
N CYS A 65 9.15 16.04 -7.72
CA CYS A 65 8.02 16.32 -8.63
C CYS A 65 7.40 17.73 -8.51
N GLY A 66 7.88 18.57 -7.57
CA GLY A 66 7.41 19.96 -7.42
C GLY A 66 5.97 20.12 -6.91
N ILE A 67 5.35 19.06 -6.37
CA ILE A 67 3.96 19.08 -5.86
C ILE A 67 3.78 20.14 -4.76
N SER A 68 4.72 20.27 -3.83
CA SER A 68 4.62 21.28 -2.77
C SER A 68 4.59 22.71 -3.36
N SER A 69 5.32 22.98 -4.45
CA SER A 69 5.35 24.29 -5.11
C SER A 69 4.01 24.67 -5.73
N ILE A 70 3.29 23.72 -6.33
CA ILE A 70 1.94 23.97 -6.88
C ILE A 70 0.92 24.14 -5.76
N THR A 71 1.02 23.40 -4.65
CA THR A 71 0.14 23.59 -3.49
C THR A 71 0.29 24.97 -2.84
N LEU A 72 1.51 25.53 -2.82
CA LEU A 72 1.76 26.92 -2.41
C LEU A 72 1.05 27.92 -3.33
N ALA A 73 1.20 27.74 -4.65
CA ALA A 73 0.56 28.60 -5.64
C ALA A 73 -0.97 28.57 -5.54
N LEU A 74 -1.55 27.39 -5.30
CA LEU A 74 -2.98 27.21 -5.05
C LEU A 74 -3.43 27.92 -3.77
N SER A 75 -2.64 27.85 -2.70
CA SER A 75 -2.93 28.52 -1.43
C SER A 75 -2.91 30.04 -1.59
N ILE A 76 -1.93 30.58 -2.31
CA ILE A 76 -1.87 32.01 -2.66
C ILE A 76 -3.09 32.42 -3.47
N ARG A 77 -3.40 31.71 -4.56
CA ARG A 77 -4.58 32.00 -5.39
C ARG A 77 -5.86 32.00 -4.54
N GLN A 78 -6.03 30.99 -3.69
CA GLN A 78 -7.20 30.85 -2.83
C GLN A 78 -7.35 32.05 -1.90
N SER A 79 -6.27 32.48 -1.24
CA SER A 79 -6.29 33.65 -0.34
C SER A 79 -6.47 34.98 -1.07
N VAL A 80 -6.08 35.08 -2.34
CA VAL A 80 -6.26 36.29 -3.17
C VAL A 80 -7.70 36.42 -3.67
N ILE A 81 -8.29 35.32 -4.18
CA ILE A 81 -9.60 35.35 -4.84
C ILE A 81 -10.74 35.29 -3.82
N TYR A 82 -10.58 34.50 -2.75
CA TYR A 82 -11.64 34.26 -1.77
C TYR A 82 -11.28 34.92 -0.44
N PRO A 83 -12.03 35.95 0.00
CA PRO A 83 -11.81 36.60 1.30
C PRO A 83 -12.15 35.64 2.45
N ASN A 84 -11.59 35.90 3.64
CA ASN A 84 -11.77 35.07 4.84
C ASN A 84 -11.39 33.59 4.65
N THR A 85 -10.37 33.31 3.85
CA THR A 85 -9.88 31.95 3.62
C THR A 85 -8.65 31.65 4.45
N THR A 86 -8.71 30.58 5.24
CA THR A 86 -7.61 30.04 6.03
C THR A 86 -7.03 28.81 5.35
N CYS A 87 -5.81 28.93 4.84
CA CYS A 87 -5.01 27.81 4.35
C CYS A 87 -3.98 27.39 5.41
N VAL A 88 -3.69 26.09 5.48
CA VAL A 88 -2.67 25.54 6.38
C VAL A 88 -1.71 24.62 5.62
N LEU A 89 -0.42 24.81 5.87
CA LEU A 89 0.68 24.07 5.26
C LEU A 89 1.45 23.37 6.38
N ILE A 90 1.32 22.05 6.47
CA ILE A 90 1.92 21.25 7.55
C ILE A 90 3.09 20.46 6.98
N SER A 91 4.22 20.45 7.70
CA SER A 91 5.39 19.64 7.37
C SER A 91 5.86 18.81 8.58
N HIS A 92 6.59 17.73 8.34
CA HIS A 92 7.06 16.80 9.37
C HIS A 92 8.18 17.36 10.28
N THR A 93 8.96 18.35 9.83
CA THR A 93 10.07 18.95 10.60
C THR A 93 10.07 20.48 10.53
N GLN A 94 10.61 21.15 11.55
CA GLN A 94 10.68 22.62 11.59
C GLN A 94 11.51 23.20 10.44
N THR A 95 12.59 22.51 10.08
CA THR A 95 13.44 22.88 8.94
C THR A 95 12.64 22.84 7.64
N SER A 96 11.85 21.78 7.41
CA SER A 96 10.96 21.67 6.25
C SER A 96 9.90 22.78 6.25
N THR A 97 9.26 23.03 7.39
CA THR A 97 8.26 24.10 7.54
C THR A 97 8.84 25.47 7.16
N ASN A 98 10.05 25.78 7.64
CA ASN A 98 10.73 27.04 7.31
C ASN A 98 11.04 27.14 5.81
N ALA A 99 11.53 26.05 5.20
CA ALA A 99 11.81 26.02 3.76
C ALA A 99 10.54 26.21 2.91
N VAL A 100 9.42 25.61 3.32
CA VAL A 100 8.11 25.80 2.67
C VAL A 100 7.65 27.26 2.82
N PHE A 101 7.84 27.86 4.00
CA PHE A 101 7.45 29.25 4.24
C PHE A 101 8.28 30.27 3.45
N GLU A 102 9.59 30.05 3.29
CA GLU A 102 10.42 30.90 2.44
C GLU A 102 10.01 30.80 0.96
N LYS A 103 9.71 29.60 0.46
CA LYS A 103 9.16 29.43 -0.90
C LYS A 103 7.80 30.09 -1.07
N LEU A 104 6.94 30.02 -0.06
CA LEU A 104 5.64 30.71 -0.05
C LEU A 104 5.84 32.22 -0.18
N LYS A 105 6.73 32.82 0.63
CA LYS A 105 7.06 34.24 0.54
C LYS A 105 7.59 34.61 -0.82
N GLN A 106 8.50 33.80 -1.37
CA GLN A 106 9.06 34.04 -2.67
C GLN A 106 7.98 34.09 -3.77
N GLN A 107 7.07 33.11 -3.80
CA GLN A 107 5.95 33.11 -4.74
C GLN A 107 5.00 34.29 -4.49
N PHE A 108 4.71 34.60 -3.22
CA PHE A 108 3.81 35.69 -2.85
C PHE A 108 4.36 37.07 -3.27
N TYR A 109 5.65 37.33 -3.05
CA TYR A 109 6.28 38.58 -3.45
C TYR A 109 6.54 38.66 -4.96
N SER A 110 6.44 37.54 -5.69
CA SER A 110 6.50 37.55 -7.16
C SER A 110 5.24 38.12 -7.82
N LEU A 111 4.12 38.18 -7.08
CA LEU A 111 2.87 38.74 -7.57
C LEU A 111 3.01 40.24 -7.87
N PRO A 112 2.35 40.75 -8.92
CA PRO A 112 2.25 42.19 -9.16
C PRO A 112 1.65 42.94 -7.96
N ASP A 113 2.14 44.14 -7.66
CA ASP A 113 1.71 44.92 -6.49
C ASP A 113 0.20 45.18 -6.44
N TRP A 114 -0.45 45.33 -7.58
CA TRP A 114 -1.90 45.55 -7.67
C TRP A 114 -2.73 44.30 -7.35
N LEU A 115 -2.14 43.10 -7.47
CA LEU A 115 -2.80 41.82 -7.22
C LEU A 115 -2.48 41.28 -5.82
N ARG A 116 -1.30 41.63 -5.28
CA ARG A 116 -0.81 41.16 -4.00
C ARG A 116 -1.64 41.77 -2.86
N PRO A 117 -2.34 40.95 -2.05
CA PRO A 117 -3.08 41.46 -0.89
C PRO A 117 -2.15 42.13 0.11
N ASN A 118 -2.63 43.21 0.72
CA ASN A 118 -1.92 43.86 1.82
C ASN A 118 -1.81 42.92 3.03
N LEU A 119 -0.67 42.96 3.71
CA LEU A 119 -0.38 42.12 4.87
C LEU A 119 -0.77 42.87 6.16
N LEU A 120 -1.64 42.27 6.97
CA LEU A 120 -1.86 42.68 8.36
C LEU A 120 -0.72 42.18 9.27
N THR A 121 -0.33 40.92 9.06
CA THR A 121 0.72 40.27 9.86
C THR A 121 1.61 39.44 8.95
N ASN A 122 2.92 39.63 9.10
CA ASN A 122 3.96 38.80 8.48
C ASN A 122 4.90 38.33 9.58
N ASN A 123 4.63 37.15 10.14
CA ASN A 123 5.49 36.56 11.16
C ASN A 123 6.35 35.44 10.54
N ARG A 124 7.00 34.60 11.36
CA ARG A 124 7.87 33.52 10.87
C ARG A 124 7.11 32.26 10.39
N GLN A 125 5.80 32.19 10.60
CA GLN A 125 4.99 30.99 10.39
C GLN A 125 3.63 31.26 9.74
N ALA A 126 3.24 32.52 9.51
CA ALA A 126 1.94 32.87 8.97
C ALA A 126 1.98 34.20 8.22
N LEU A 127 1.19 34.25 7.15
CA LEU A 127 0.82 35.48 6.44
C LEU A 127 -0.67 35.70 6.67
N THR A 128 -1.04 36.86 7.23
CA THR A 128 -2.44 37.29 7.40
C THR A 128 -2.67 38.53 6.54
N PHE A 129 -3.76 38.52 5.78
CA PHE A 129 -4.08 39.54 4.79
C PHE A 129 -5.23 40.44 5.26
N GLU A 130 -5.29 41.67 4.74
CA GLU A 130 -6.37 42.63 5.05
C GLU A 130 -7.77 42.12 4.70
N ASN A 131 -7.88 41.22 3.72
CA ASN A 131 -9.15 40.61 3.31
C ASN A 131 -9.64 39.48 4.24
N GLY A 132 -9.02 39.32 5.41
CA GLY A 132 -9.34 38.31 6.42
C GLY A 132 -8.78 36.91 6.12
N SER A 133 -8.14 36.71 4.96
CA SER A 133 -7.50 35.44 4.62
C SER A 133 -6.18 35.25 5.37
N SER A 134 -5.76 34.01 5.57
CA SER A 134 -4.46 33.67 6.15
C SER A 134 -3.87 32.38 5.56
N ILE A 135 -2.54 32.32 5.50
CA ILE A 135 -1.79 31.10 5.17
C ILE A 135 -0.85 30.82 6.34
N VAL A 136 -1.08 29.70 7.01
CA VAL A 136 -0.34 29.30 8.21
C VAL A 136 0.54 28.08 7.90
N CYS A 137 1.82 28.17 8.23
CA CYS A 137 2.77 27.07 8.15
C CYS A 137 2.99 26.47 9.55
N MET A 138 2.79 25.17 9.69
CA MET A 138 2.89 24.45 10.96
C MET A 138 3.81 23.25 10.86
N THR A 139 4.47 22.92 11.95
CA THR A 139 5.28 21.70 12.06
C THR A 139 4.50 20.64 12.81
N CYS A 140 4.44 19.43 12.27
CA CYS A 140 3.88 18.27 12.95
C CYS A 140 4.74 17.90 14.17
N GLY A 141 4.22 18.16 15.37
CA GLY A 141 4.81 17.73 16.63
C GLY A 141 4.19 16.44 17.16
N ASN A 142 4.40 16.16 18.45
CA ASN A 142 3.80 15.00 19.13
C ASN A 142 2.32 15.18 19.48
N ARG A 143 1.82 16.42 19.47
CA ARG A 143 0.41 16.73 19.81
C ARG A 143 -0.41 16.90 18.53
N PRO A 144 -1.68 16.48 18.54
CA PRO A 144 -2.57 16.64 17.40
C PRO A 144 -2.79 18.12 17.06
N ILE A 145 -2.65 18.45 15.77
CA ILE A 145 -2.80 19.81 15.24
C ILE A 145 -4.23 20.05 14.75
N GLY A 146 -4.66 21.31 14.71
CA GLY A 146 -5.96 21.72 14.15
C GLY A 146 -7.08 21.89 15.17
N ARG A 147 -6.91 21.43 16.42
CA ARG A 147 -7.91 21.64 17.46
C ARG A 147 -8.11 23.15 17.73
N GLY A 148 -9.33 23.62 17.59
CA GLY A 148 -9.70 25.03 17.78
C GLY A 148 -9.44 25.93 16.56
N SER A 149 -9.10 25.36 15.41
CA SER A 149 -8.98 26.08 14.14
C SER A 149 -10.05 25.59 13.15
N THR A 150 -10.38 26.44 12.18
CA THR A 150 -11.27 26.09 11.06
C THR A 150 -10.54 26.40 9.76
N TYR A 151 -10.34 25.37 8.93
CA TYR A 151 -9.66 25.47 7.64
C TYR A 151 -10.67 25.32 6.51
N ASN A 152 -10.84 26.38 5.72
CA ASN A 152 -11.78 26.46 4.61
C ASN A 152 -11.12 26.64 3.23
N GLY A 153 -9.79 26.75 3.18
CA GLY A 153 -8.98 26.86 1.96
C GLY A 153 -8.21 25.59 1.64
N ILE A 154 -6.91 25.74 1.35
CA ILE A 154 -6.00 24.62 1.07
C ILE A 154 -5.44 24.08 2.38
N VAL A 155 -5.54 22.77 2.58
CA VAL A 155 -4.94 22.04 3.70
C VAL A 155 -3.90 21.09 3.12
N HIS A 156 -2.63 21.39 3.35
CA HIS A 156 -1.52 20.62 2.77
C HIS A 156 -0.76 19.86 3.85
N LEU A 157 -0.69 18.54 3.74
CA LEU A 157 0.14 17.67 4.58
C LEU A 157 1.30 17.16 3.74
N SER A 158 2.48 17.76 3.94
CA SER A 158 3.68 17.48 3.15
C SER A 158 4.58 16.45 3.85
N GLU A 159 4.98 15.42 3.12
CA GLU A 159 5.78 14.29 3.61
C GLU A 159 5.08 13.52 4.75
N PHE A 160 3.79 13.22 4.54
CA PHE A 160 2.92 12.62 5.56
C PHE A 160 3.37 11.23 6.04
N ALA A 161 4.05 10.43 5.20
CA ALA A 161 4.60 9.13 5.59
C ALA A 161 5.68 9.23 6.69
N PHE A 162 6.23 10.42 6.92
CA PHE A 162 7.23 10.68 7.95
C PHE A 162 6.64 11.29 9.23
N TYR A 163 5.31 11.44 9.31
CA TYR A 163 4.66 11.97 10.50
C TYR A 163 4.65 10.92 11.60
N LYS A 164 4.74 11.38 12.85
CA LYS A 164 4.47 10.56 14.04
C LYS A 164 2.97 10.58 14.34
N ASN A 165 2.42 9.47 14.83
CA ASN A 165 1.00 9.33 15.18
C ASN A 165 0.05 9.76 14.03
N GLN A 166 0.33 9.30 12.81
CA GLN A 166 -0.35 9.71 11.57
C GLN A 166 -1.89 9.70 11.69
N GLN A 167 -2.46 8.62 12.24
CA GLN A 167 -3.89 8.45 12.38
C GLN A 167 -4.54 9.52 13.28
N GLU A 168 -3.94 9.80 14.44
CA GLU A 168 -4.45 10.82 15.37
C GLU A 168 -4.33 12.23 14.77
N GLN A 169 -3.21 12.52 14.10
CA GLN A 169 -2.98 13.78 13.42
C GLN A 169 -4.01 14.01 12.31
N LEU A 170 -4.19 13.03 11.42
CA LEU A 170 -5.15 13.11 10.32
C LEU A 170 -6.57 13.29 10.85
N THR A 171 -6.96 12.51 11.87
CA THR A 171 -8.29 12.64 12.48
C THR A 171 -8.52 14.04 13.02
N SER A 172 -7.56 14.59 13.76
CA SER A 172 -7.64 15.95 14.33
C SER A 172 -7.73 17.02 13.26
N ILE A 173 -6.92 16.91 12.20
CA ILE A 173 -6.92 17.86 11.09
C ILE A 173 -8.25 17.80 10.34
N MET A 174 -8.75 16.61 10.02
CA MET A 174 -10.01 16.44 9.29
C MET A 174 -11.23 17.00 10.04
N GLN A 175 -11.21 17.02 11.38
CA GLN A 175 -12.25 17.68 12.19
C GLN A 175 -12.20 19.22 12.10
N ALA A 176 -11.06 19.79 11.72
CA ALA A 176 -10.89 21.23 11.50
C ALA A 176 -11.18 21.65 10.06
N VAL A 177 -11.27 20.70 9.12
CA VAL A 177 -11.48 20.95 7.68
C VAL A 177 -12.97 21.13 7.38
N THR A 178 -13.35 22.22 6.68
CA THR A 178 -14.72 22.41 6.18
C THR A 178 -14.95 21.72 4.83
N SER A 179 -16.21 21.51 4.45
CA SER A 179 -16.57 20.91 3.15
C SER A 179 -16.10 21.70 1.92
N SER A 180 -15.82 23.00 2.08
CA SER A 180 -15.32 23.87 1.00
C SER A 180 -13.79 23.78 0.81
N ALA A 181 -13.08 23.21 1.78
CA ALA A 181 -11.62 23.12 1.73
C ALA A 181 -11.15 22.08 0.71
N THR A 182 -9.89 22.16 0.31
CA THR A 182 -9.22 21.13 -0.48
C THR A 182 -8.05 20.57 0.31
N VAL A 183 -8.14 19.29 0.67
CA VAL A 183 -7.10 18.59 1.42
C VAL A 183 -6.18 17.87 0.45
N ILE A 184 -4.88 18.11 0.58
CA ILE A 184 -3.83 17.53 -0.24
C ILE A 184 -2.82 16.88 0.69
N ILE A 185 -2.77 15.56 0.68
CA ILE A 185 -1.74 14.78 1.35
C ILE A 185 -0.74 14.35 0.28
N GLU A 186 0.53 14.68 0.46
CA GLU A 186 1.60 14.22 -0.41
C GLU A 186 2.76 13.68 0.42
N SER A 187 3.42 12.64 -0.11
CA SER A 187 4.62 12.09 0.51
C SER A 187 5.40 11.27 -0.51
N THR A 188 6.71 11.14 -0.28
CA THR A 188 7.40 9.91 -0.72
C THR A 188 7.07 8.77 0.25
N SER A 189 7.29 7.53 -0.17
CA SER A 189 7.08 6.38 0.71
C SER A 189 8.10 6.33 1.85
N ASN A 190 7.70 5.73 2.96
CA ASN A 190 8.55 5.47 4.11
C ASN A 190 8.07 4.16 4.75
N GLY A 191 8.28 3.08 4.01
CA GLY A 191 7.73 1.77 4.29
C GLY A 191 6.22 1.80 4.22
N TYR A 192 5.63 0.84 4.92
CA TYR A 192 4.20 0.74 5.06
C TYR A 192 3.72 1.32 6.39
N ASN A 193 2.78 2.25 6.34
CA ASN A 193 2.20 2.97 7.47
C ASN A 193 0.78 3.47 7.13
N GLU A 194 0.21 4.33 7.97
CA GLU A 194 -1.15 4.87 7.75
C GLU A 194 -1.29 5.58 6.40
N TYR A 195 -0.24 6.29 5.94
CA TYR A 195 -0.23 6.92 4.62
C TYR A 195 -0.36 5.90 3.48
N SER A 196 0.41 4.82 3.51
CA SER A 196 0.32 3.78 2.47
C SER A 196 -1.02 3.05 2.50
N SER A 197 -1.54 2.74 3.69
CA SER A 197 -2.89 2.17 3.86
C SER A 197 -3.96 3.06 3.27
N LEU A 198 -3.89 4.37 3.57
CA LEU A 198 -4.84 5.35 3.07
C LEU A 198 -4.77 5.46 1.54
N PHE A 199 -3.57 5.41 0.98
CA PHE A 199 -3.34 5.49 -0.46
C PHE A 199 -3.83 4.24 -1.20
N LEU A 200 -3.53 3.05 -0.68
CA LEU A 200 -3.99 1.80 -1.29
C LEU A 200 -5.51 1.63 -1.18
N GLY A 201 -6.10 1.97 -0.04
CA GLY A 201 -7.55 2.01 0.10
C GLY A 201 -8.20 2.99 -0.88
N ALA A 202 -7.57 4.13 -1.14
CA ALA A 202 -8.03 5.10 -2.14
C ALA A 202 -7.95 4.54 -3.56
N LYS A 203 -6.84 3.84 -3.88
CA LYS A 203 -6.62 3.16 -5.16
C LYS A 203 -7.64 2.05 -5.42
N ASN A 204 -8.03 1.32 -4.37
CA ASN A 204 -9.00 0.23 -4.44
C ASN A 204 -10.46 0.71 -4.37
N GLY A 205 -10.71 2.00 -4.12
CA GLY A 205 -12.07 2.54 -3.96
C GLY A 205 -12.73 2.20 -2.61
N GLU A 206 -11.93 1.89 -1.59
CA GLU A 206 -12.39 1.55 -0.24
C GLU A 206 -12.61 2.80 0.65
N ASN A 207 -12.13 3.96 0.22
CA ASN A 207 -12.29 5.23 0.93
C ASN A 207 -12.54 6.42 -0.02
N ASP A 208 -12.93 7.57 0.55
CA ASP A 208 -13.32 8.77 -0.21
C ASP A 208 -12.14 9.61 -0.75
N TRP A 209 -10.90 9.16 -0.56
CA TRP A 209 -9.73 9.91 -1.04
C TRP A 209 -9.52 9.66 -2.53
N LYS A 210 -9.18 10.72 -3.27
CA LYS A 210 -8.78 10.61 -4.66
C LYS A 210 -7.27 10.32 -4.75
N PRO A 211 -6.85 9.14 -5.27
CA PRO A 211 -5.44 8.79 -5.37
C PRO A 211 -4.80 9.43 -6.61
N PHE A 212 -3.59 9.95 -6.46
CA PHE A 212 -2.72 10.36 -7.56
C PHE A 212 -1.35 9.72 -7.41
N PHE A 213 -0.81 9.18 -8.51
CA PHE A 213 0.51 8.59 -8.52
C PHE A 213 1.39 9.22 -9.59
N PHE A 214 2.55 9.73 -9.17
CA PHE A 214 3.53 10.36 -10.06
C PHE A 214 4.87 9.62 -9.96
N ASN A 215 5.15 8.76 -10.95
CA ASN A 215 6.40 8.01 -11.05
C ASN A 215 7.50 8.79 -11.79
N PHE A 216 8.72 8.25 -11.74
CA PHE A 216 9.87 8.83 -12.44
C PHE A 216 9.79 8.69 -13.97
N ILE A 217 9.00 7.73 -14.47
CA ILE A 217 8.84 7.47 -15.92
C ILE A 217 8.03 8.61 -16.55
N ASN A 218 6.86 8.90 -16.00
CA ASN A 218 5.95 9.94 -16.48
C ASN A 218 6.48 11.33 -16.11
N GLY A 219 7.07 11.47 -14.91
CA GLY A 219 7.70 12.68 -14.35
C GLY A 219 8.94 13.23 -15.07
N ARG A 220 9.13 12.91 -16.35
CA ARG A 220 10.38 13.10 -17.11
C ARG A 220 10.89 14.55 -17.16
N ALA A 221 9.98 15.54 -17.09
CA ALA A 221 10.30 16.93 -17.38
C ALA A 221 11.34 17.52 -16.40
N LEU A 222 11.24 17.17 -15.11
CA LEU A 222 12.08 17.75 -14.06
C LEU A 222 13.46 17.09 -13.92
N PHE A 223 13.64 15.92 -14.54
CA PHE A 223 14.85 15.12 -14.50
C PHE A 223 15.66 15.15 -15.80
N LYS A 224 15.13 15.71 -16.88
CA LYS A 224 15.79 15.77 -18.19
C LYS A 224 17.27 16.21 -18.14
N PRO A 225 17.67 17.27 -17.41
CA PRO A 225 19.08 17.64 -17.30
C PRO A 225 19.95 16.56 -16.63
N GLN A 226 19.40 15.80 -15.67
CA GLN A 226 20.10 14.70 -15.02
C GLN A 226 20.21 13.48 -15.93
N TYR A 227 19.20 13.24 -16.77
CA TYR A 227 19.24 12.18 -17.78
C TYR A 227 20.31 12.48 -18.83
N ASP A 228 20.36 13.71 -19.34
CA ASP A 228 21.36 14.14 -20.33
C ASP A 228 22.79 13.97 -19.79
N GLU A 229 23.02 14.35 -18.52
CA GLU A 229 24.32 14.16 -17.86
C GLU A 229 24.65 12.67 -17.65
N ALA A 230 23.69 11.86 -17.21
CA ALA A 230 23.90 10.42 -17.03
C ALA A 230 24.24 9.72 -18.36
N VAL A 231 23.56 10.10 -19.45
CA VAL A 231 23.84 9.61 -20.81
C VAL A 231 25.25 10.01 -21.24
N ARG A 232 25.67 11.25 -20.98
CA ARG A 232 27.03 11.73 -21.31
C ARG A 232 28.08 10.88 -20.61
N LEU A 233 27.93 10.65 -19.31
CA LEU A 233 28.86 9.85 -18.51
C LEU A 233 28.87 8.37 -18.94
N TYR A 234 27.70 7.82 -19.28
CA TYR A 234 27.58 6.44 -19.73
C TYR A 234 28.27 6.22 -21.08
N LYS A 235 28.03 7.10 -22.06
CA LYS A 235 28.69 7.04 -23.37
C LYS A 235 30.20 7.19 -23.26
N ALA A 236 30.68 8.04 -22.35
CA ALA A 236 32.12 8.17 -22.09
C ALA A 236 32.76 6.87 -21.58
N ARG A 237 32.02 6.07 -20.78
CA ARG A 237 32.50 4.79 -20.23
C ARG A 237 32.37 3.61 -21.21
N HIS A 238 31.45 3.67 -22.17
CA HIS A 238 31.12 2.56 -23.08
C HIS A 238 31.51 2.84 -24.54
N ASN A 239 32.61 3.57 -24.76
CA ASN A 239 33.15 3.89 -26.09
C ASN A 239 32.10 4.50 -27.04
N GLY A 240 31.25 5.39 -26.53
CA GLY A 240 30.20 6.07 -27.28
C GLY A 240 28.92 5.26 -27.50
N LYS A 241 28.86 4.00 -27.04
CA LYS A 241 27.66 3.17 -27.17
C LYS A 241 26.61 3.54 -26.12
N MET A 242 25.35 3.51 -26.54
CA MET A 242 24.19 3.69 -25.67
C MET A 242 23.63 2.33 -25.26
N LEU A 243 22.99 2.29 -24.10
CA LEU A 243 22.25 1.11 -23.65
C LEU A 243 21.11 0.78 -24.62
N THR A 244 20.93 -0.50 -24.94
CA THR A 244 19.83 -0.97 -25.79
C THR A 244 18.89 -1.90 -25.01
N GLU A 245 17.67 -2.10 -25.51
CA GLU A 245 16.70 -3.02 -24.87
C GLU A 245 17.23 -4.46 -24.77
N CYS A 246 18.18 -4.86 -25.62
CA CYS A 246 18.83 -6.17 -25.55
C CYS A 246 19.70 -6.34 -24.29
N ASP A 247 20.10 -5.22 -23.66
CA ASP A 247 20.96 -5.20 -22.48
C ASP A 247 20.14 -5.09 -21.18
N TYR A 248 18.80 -5.08 -21.27
CA TYR A 248 17.92 -4.88 -20.13
C TYR A 248 17.80 -6.13 -19.26
N ASP A 249 17.75 -5.92 -17.95
CA ASP A 249 17.34 -6.96 -17.01
C ASP A 249 15.80 -7.20 -17.04
N GLU A 250 15.33 -8.22 -16.31
CA GLU A 250 13.90 -8.57 -16.28
C GLU A 250 13.02 -7.40 -15.78
N GLU A 251 13.51 -6.58 -14.84
CA GLU A 251 12.78 -5.43 -14.30
C GLU A 251 12.74 -4.28 -15.31
N GLU A 252 13.87 -3.98 -15.95
CA GLU A 252 13.99 -2.96 -16.98
C GLU A 252 13.11 -3.27 -18.20
N LEU A 253 12.95 -4.54 -18.56
CA LEU A 253 11.97 -4.96 -19.59
C LEU A 253 10.52 -4.68 -19.18
N GLN A 254 10.17 -4.85 -17.90
CA GLN A 254 8.84 -4.49 -17.39
C GLN A 254 8.65 -2.97 -17.36
N LEU A 255 9.67 -2.23 -16.94
CA LEU A 255 9.66 -0.76 -16.93
C LEU A 255 9.58 -0.19 -18.35
N ALA A 256 10.22 -0.82 -19.34
CA ALA A 256 10.11 -0.45 -20.74
C ALA A 256 8.67 -0.58 -21.26
N LYS A 257 7.94 -1.64 -20.85
CA LYS A 257 6.51 -1.78 -21.15
C LYS A 257 5.65 -0.67 -20.52
N LEU A 258 6.10 -0.08 -19.41
CA LEU A 258 5.46 1.08 -18.77
C LEU A 258 5.88 2.42 -19.40
N GLY A 259 6.74 2.41 -20.42
CA GLY A 259 7.17 3.60 -21.18
C GLY A 259 8.53 4.16 -20.78
N MET A 260 9.37 3.41 -20.04
CA MET A 260 10.72 3.83 -19.69
C MET A 260 11.62 3.96 -20.93
N THR A 261 12.33 5.08 -21.08
CA THR A 261 13.28 5.29 -22.18
C THR A 261 14.69 4.79 -21.83
N PRO A 262 15.56 4.53 -22.83
CA PRO A 262 16.95 4.13 -22.59
C PRO A 262 17.77 5.14 -21.78
N GLU A 263 17.48 6.44 -21.92
CA GLU A 263 18.12 7.49 -21.11
C GLU A 263 17.73 7.37 -19.63
N GLN A 264 16.47 7.04 -19.35
CA GLN A 264 15.99 6.80 -17.99
C GLN A 264 16.59 5.53 -17.40
N ALA A 265 16.75 4.48 -18.20
CA ALA A 265 17.40 3.24 -17.77
C ALA A 265 18.87 3.48 -17.36
N VAL A 266 19.62 4.25 -18.16
CA VAL A 266 21.00 4.65 -17.83
C VAL A 266 21.06 5.47 -16.55
N TRP A 267 20.16 6.44 -16.38
CA TRP A 267 20.09 7.23 -15.15
C TRP A 267 19.72 6.39 -13.93
N ARG A 268 18.76 5.47 -14.06
CA ARG A 268 18.37 4.50 -13.02
C ARG A 268 19.58 3.66 -12.59
N ARG A 269 20.33 3.07 -13.53
CA ARG A 269 21.54 2.30 -13.22
C ARG A 269 22.58 3.14 -12.47
N GLY A 270 22.74 4.40 -12.85
CA GLY A 270 23.59 5.34 -12.13
C GLY A 270 23.14 5.59 -10.69
N LYS A 271 21.84 5.84 -10.48
CA LYS A 271 21.27 6.07 -9.14
C LYS A 271 21.35 4.84 -8.24
N ILE A 272 21.08 3.66 -8.79
CA ILE A 272 21.21 2.39 -8.07
C ILE A 272 22.66 2.14 -7.67
N ALA A 273 23.62 2.48 -8.52
CA ALA A 273 25.04 2.35 -8.21
C ALA A 273 25.53 3.34 -7.13
N GLU A 274 24.86 4.49 -6.96
CA GLU A 274 25.15 5.46 -5.90
C GLU A 274 24.60 5.04 -4.53
N SER A 275 23.43 4.40 -4.49
CA SER A 275 22.76 3.98 -3.26
C SER A 275 22.46 2.48 -3.25
N SER A 276 21.23 2.09 -3.57
CA SER A 276 20.78 0.71 -3.69
C SER A 276 19.48 0.64 -4.49
N LEU A 277 19.12 -0.57 -4.93
CA LEU A 277 17.85 -0.81 -5.62
C LEU A 277 16.64 -0.45 -4.73
N GLU A 278 16.67 -0.86 -3.46
CA GLU A 278 15.61 -0.56 -2.49
C GLU A 278 15.45 0.95 -2.27
N SER A 279 16.55 1.67 -2.10
CA SER A 279 16.52 3.14 -1.99
C SER A 279 15.96 3.78 -3.26
N PHE A 280 16.28 3.23 -4.43
CA PHE A 280 15.72 3.71 -5.69
C PHE A 280 14.19 3.50 -5.75
N HIS A 281 13.70 2.34 -5.32
CA HIS A 281 12.25 2.06 -5.28
C HIS A 281 11.49 2.98 -4.33
N VAL A 282 12.08 3.40 -3.20
CA VAL A 282 11.46 4.39 -2.29
C VAL A 282 11.44 5.78 -2.91
N GLU A 283 12.56 6.22 -3.47
CA GLU A 283 12.79 7.60 -3.89
C GLU A 283 12.22 7.91 -5.28
N TYR A 284 12.27 6.92 -6.17
CA TYR A 284 11.89 7.01 -7.58
C TYR A 284 11.07 5.77 -8.00
N PRO A 285 9.90 5.53 -7.37
CA PRO A 285 9.10 4.35 -7.67
C PRO A 285 8.50 4.37 -9.08
N ALA A 286 8.42 3.19 -9.69
CA ALA A 286 7.65 2.98 -10.92
C ALA A 286 6.18 2.69 -10.65
N THR A 287 5.87 2.03 -9.54
CA THR A 287 4.52 1.73 -9.04
C THR A 287 4.40 2.02 -7.53
N PRO A 288 3.20 2.31 -6.99
CA PRO A 288 3.02 2.51 -5.56
C PRO A 288 3.40 1.29 -4.71
N GLU A 289 3.12 0.08 -5.20
CA GLU A 289 3.38 -1.15 -4.46
C GLU A 289 4.89 -1.33 -4.19
N GLN A 290 5.73 -1.03 -5.19
CA GLN A 290 7.18 -1.08 -5.04
C GLN A 290 7.68 -0.09 -3.99
N SER A 291 7.06 1.09 -3.89
CA SER A 291 7.52 2.15 -3.01
C SER A 291 7.27 1.87 -1.53
N PHE A 292 6.22 1.11 -1.20
CA PHE A 292 5.86 0.80 0.19
C PHE A 292 6.60 -0.41 0.77
N VAL A 293 7.06 -1.34 -0.08
CA VAL A 293 7.75 -2.56 0.35
C VAL A 293 9.18 -2.27 0.83
N ALA A 294 9.80 -1.21 0.35
CA ALA A 294 11.25 -1.02 0.40
C ALA A 294 11.82 -0.40 1.70
N THR A 295 11.12 -0.42 2.85
CA THR A 295 11.65 0.23 4.06
C THR A 295 11.41 -0.59 5.34
N GLY A 296 12.51 -1.09 5.92
CA GLY A 296 12.62 -1.56 7.31
C GLY A 296 12.21 -3.01 7.59
N SER A 297 11.13 -3.50 6.97
CA SER A 297 10.66 -4.87 7.21
C SER A 297 11.05 -5.78 6.06
N ALA A 298 11.82 -6.83 6.34
CA ALA A 298 12.20 -7.79 5.32
C ALA A 298 10.96 -8.57 4.87
N VAL A 299 10.63 -8.51 3.58
CA VAL A 299 9.54 -9.34 3.02
C VAL A 299 9.88 -10.80 3.28
N VAL A 300 8.90 -11.56 3.77
CA VAL A 300 9.13 -12.95 4.13
C VAL A 300 9.27 -13.83 2.89
N TYR A 301 8.54 -13.51 1.83
CA TYR A 301 8.54 -14.23 0.57
C TYR A 301 9.10 -13.33 -0.54
N ASP A 302 9.94 -13.88 -1.43
CA ASP A 302 10.50 -13.09 -2.53
C ASP A 302 9.39 -12.63 -3.50
N ASN A 303 9.14 -11.32 -3.54
CA ASN A 303 8.13 -10.70 -4.40
C ASN A 303 8.36 -10.97 -5.89
N ALA A 304 9.61 -11.06 -6.35
CA ALA A 304 9.89 -11.39 -7.74
C ALA A 304 9.39 -12.80 -8.08
N LYS A 305 9.58 -13.75 -7.16
CA LYS A 305 9.08 -15.11 -7.29
C LYS A 305 7.56 -15.17 -7.20
N VAL A 306 6.94 -14.43 -6.29
CA VAL A 306 5.48 -14.32 -6.16
C VAL A 306 4.85 -13.82 -7.47
N VAL A 307 5.39 -12.73 -8.05
CA VAL A 307 4.89 -12.17 -9.31
C VAL A 307 5.05 -13.16 -10.48
N LYS A 308 6.19 -13.86 -10.55
CA LYS A 308 6.40 -14.92 -11.56
C LYS A 308 5.36 -16.04 -11.44
N LEU A 309 5.04 -16.48 -10.23
CA LEU A 309 4.00 -17.48 -9.99
C LEU A 309 2.61 -16.99 -10.40
N GLN A 310 2.25 -15.74 -10.05
CA GLN A 310 0.98 -15.15 -10.48
C GLN A 310 0.86 -15.09 -12.00
N GLN A 311 1.92 -14.67 -12.69
CA GLN A 311 1.94 -14.66 -14.15
C GLN A 311 1.75 -16.07 -14.71
N ALA A 312 2.43 -17.07 -14.15
CA ALA A 312 2.27 -18.46 -14.55
C ALA A 312 0.83 -18.97 -14.34
N LEU A 313 0.15 -18.58 -13.26
CA LEU A 313 -1.26 -18.92 -13.01
C LEU A 313 -2.20 -18.31 -14.07
N VAL A 314 -1.95 -17.06 -14.47
CA VAL A 314 -2.70 -16.37 -15.53
C VAL A 314 -2.48 -17.04 -16.88
N GLU A 315 -1.23 -17.37 -17.23
CA GLU A 315 -0.88 -18.05 -18.49
C GLU A 315 -1.49 -19.45 -18.57
N GLN A 316 -1.45 -20.20 -17.47
CA GLN A 316 -2.07 -21.53 -17.36
C GLN A 316 -3.60 -21.46 -17.22
N LYS A 317 -4.18 -20.26 -17.11
CA LYS A 317 -5.62 -20.02 -16.89
C LYS A 317 -6.17 -20.84 -15.71
N VAL A 318 -5.38 -20.93 -14.65
CA VAL A 318 -5.78 -21.63 -13.42
C VAL A 318 -7.02 -20.95 -12.86
N LYS A 319 -8.10 -21.73 -12.71
CA LYS A 319 -9.36 -21.29 -12.11
C LYS A 319 -9.91 -22.40 -11.22
N PRO A 320 -10.57 -22.06 -10.11
CA PRO A 320 -11.32 -23.01 -9.32
C PRO A 320 -12.37 -23.74 -10.19
N LEU A 321 -12.60 -25.01 -9.88
CA LEU A 321 -13.60 -25.85 -10.51
C LEU A 321 -15.00 -25.34 -10.20
N SER A 322 -15.88 -25.32 -11.20
CA SER A 322 -17.30 -25.03 -11.00
C SER A 322 -17.97 -26.20 -10.25
N VAL A 323 -19.03 -25.88 -9.49
CA VAL A 323 -19.80 -26.86 -8.67
C VAL A 323 -20.17 -28.12 -9.47
N ASP A 324 -20.61 -27.95 -10.72
CA ASP A 324 -21.06 -29.05 -11.59
C ASP A 324 -19.94 -30.03 -11.97
N LYS A 325 -18.68 -29.61 -11.88
CA LYS A 325 -17.50 -30.43 -12.20
C LYS A 325 -16.94 -31.17 -10.98
N ILE A 326 -17.47 -30.92 -9.79
CA ILE A 326 -16.95 -31.49 -8.54
C ILE A 326 -17.81 -32.70 -8.14
N VAL A 327 -17.29 -33.89 -8.41
CA VAL A 327 -17.97 -35.15 -8.08
C VAL A 327 -17.86 -35.43 -6.58
N GLY A 328 -18.99 -35.79 -5.96
CA GLY A 328 -19.03 -36.22 -4.55
C GLY A 328 -19.00 -35.09 -3.52
N LEU A 329 -19.22 -33.84 -3.93
CA LEU A 329 -19.22 -32.68 -3.02
C LEU A 329 -20.37 -32.77 -1.99
N PRO A 330 -20.07 -32.75 -0.67
CA PRO A 330 -21.08 -32.69 0.38
C PRO A 330 -22.04 -31.50 0.23
N GLN A 331 -23.31 -31.69 0.57
CA GLN A 331 -24.34 -30.65 0.41
C GLN A 331 -24.02 -29.35 1.15
N ILE A 332 -23.44 -29.45 2.35
CA ILE A 332 -23.01 -28.29 3.16
C ILE A 332 -21.95 -27.44 2.44
N LEU A 333 -21.08 -28.06 1.62
CA LEU A 333 -20.00 -27.37 0.93
C LEU A 333 -20.47 -26.67 -0.36
N ARG A 334 -21.60 -27.08 -0.95
CA ARG A 334 -22.10 -26.52 -2.21
C ARG A 334 -22.30 -25.00 -2.13
N THR A 335 -22.91 -24.52 -1.05
CA THR A 335 -23.15 -23.09 -0.85
C THR A 335 -21.84 -22.29 -0.80
N TYR A 336 -20.80 -22.84 -0.19
CA TYR A 336 -19.49 -22.19 -0.08
C TYR A 336 -18.69 -22.18 -1.38
N VAL A 337 -18.89 -23.18 -2.25
CA VAL A 337 -18.31 -23.15 -3.60
C VAL A 337 -19.08 -22.14 -4.47
N GLN A 338 -20.41 -22.06 -4.34
CA GLN A 338 -21.24 -21.12 -5.11
C GLN A 338 -20.95 -19.65 -4.77
N ASN A 339 -20.73 -19.35 -3.48
CA ASN A 339 -20.44 -17.99 -3.02
C ASN A 339 -18.93 -17.65 -3.05
N LYS A 340 -18.09 -18.54 -3.60
CA LYS A 340 -16.62 -18.41 -3.68
C LYS A 340 -15.89 -18.27 -2.34
N SER A 341 -16.46 -18.81 -1.26
CA SER A 341 -15.74 -18.95 0.02
C SER A 341 -14.86 -20.20 0.04
N LEU A 342 -15.18 -21.21 -0.78
CA LEU A 342 -14.41 -22.45 -0.94
C LEU A 342 -14.03 -22.63 -2.42
N ASP A 343 -12.76 -22.43 -2.71
CA ASP A 343 -12.18 -22.67 -4.03
C ASP A 343 -11.56 -24.07 -4.07
N ILE A 344 -11.98 -24.88 -5.05
CA ILE A 344 -11.45 -26.24 -5.26
C ILE A 344 -10.72 -26.26 -6.60
N TYR A 345 -9.41 -26.51 -6.58
CA TYR A 345 -8.56 -26.60 -7.77
C TYR A 345 -8.50 -28.03 -8.32
N ALA A 346 -8.52 -29.05 -7.44
CA ALA A 346 -8.48 -30.45 -7.83
C ALA A 346 -9.38 -31.33 -6.95
N VAL A 347 -10.09 -32.28 -7.57
CA VAL A 347 -10.92 -33.26 -6.85
C VAL A 347 -10.06 -34.30 -6.11
N PRO A 348 -10.52 -34.84 -4.98
CA PRO A 348 -9.76 -35.81 -4.18
C PRO A 348 -9.50 -37.10 -4.97
N LYS A 349 -8.23 -37.53 -4.99
CA LYS A 349 -7.79 -38.80 -5.57
C LYS A 349 -7.88 -39.89 -4.52
N ARG A 350 -8.52 -41.03 -4.83
CA ARG A 350 -8.71 -42.13 -3.87
C ARG A 350 -7.38 -42.64 -3.33
N GLY A 351 -7.26 -42.72 -2.01
CA GLY A 351 -6.06 -43.23 -1.32
C GLY A 351 -4.91 -42.23 -1.20
N MET A 352 -5.03 -41.03 -1.77
CA MET A 352 -4.07 -39.95 -1.58
C MET A 352 -4.25 -39.33 -0.19
N LYS A 353 -3.13 -39.03 0.47
CA LYS A 353 -3.12 -38.31 1.74
C LYS A 353 -3.16 -36.82 1.47
N TYR A 354 -3.96 -36.13 2.27
CA TYR A 354 -4.09 -34.68 2.25
C TYR A 354 -3.84 -34.12 3.64
N THR A 355 -3.29 -32.91 3.69
CA THR A 355 -3.08 -32.14 4.91
C THR A 355 -3.82 -30.81 4.77
N ILE A 356 -4.41 -30.34 5.86
CA ILE A 356 -5.14 -29.08 5.90
C ILE A 356 -4.60 -28.23 7.04
N GLY A 357 -4.12 -27.02 6.72
CA GLY A 357 -3.87 -25.98 7.72
C GLY A 357 -5.12 -25.12 7.89
N ILE A 358 -5.49 -24.85 9.13
CA ILE A 358 -6.75 -24.17 9.48
C ILE A 358 -6.45 -23.07 10.49
N ASP A 359 -6.67 -21.82 10.05
CA ASP A 359 -6.71 -20.65 10.92
C ASP A 359 -8.17 -20.21 11.12
N VAL A 360 -8.50 -19.75 12.34
CA VAL A 360 -9.87 -19.55 12.80
C VAL A 360 -10.06 -18.14 13.36
N SER A 361 -10.90 -17.35 12.68
CA SER A 361 -11.38 -16.04 13.16
C SER A 361 -12.62 -16.17 14.06
N GLU A 362 -13.02 -15.08 14.72
CA GLU A 362 -14.28 -15.00 15.47
C GLU A 362 -15.55 -14.86 14.58
N GLY A 363 -15.39 -14.56 13.28
CA GLY A 363 -16.52 -14.45 12.35
C GLY A 363 -17.29 -13.12 12.42
N LEU A 364 -16.62 -12.04 12.82
CA LEU A 364 -17.22 -10.72 13.06
C LEU A 364 -17.48 -9.90 11.78
N GLY A 365 -16.93 -10.29 10.63
CA GLY A 365 -17.06 -9.60 9.34
C GLY A 365 -16.30 -8.26 9.27
N GLY A 366 -16.53 -7.48 8.20
CA GLY A 366 -15.91 -6.15 8.06
C GLY A 366 -14.40 -6.21 7.83
N LYS A 367 -13.63 -5.47 8.65
CA LYS A 367 -12.15 -5.43 8.62
C LYS A 367 -11.49 -6.51 9.50
N HIS A 368 -12.28 -7.41 10.07
CA HIS A 368 -11.79 -8.48 10.93
C HIS A 368 -11.27 -9.68 10.12
N ASP A 369 -10.46 -10.48 10.78
CA ASP A 369 -9.75 -11.66 10.26
C ASP A 369 -10.70 -12.69 9.61
N TYR A 370 -10.16 -13.42 8.65
CA TYR A 370 -10.85 -14.49 7.93
C TYR A 370 -10.61 -15.84 8.61
N SER A 371 -11.63 -16.69 8.63
CA SER A 371 -11.40 -18.12 8.84
C SER A 371 -10.92 -18.74 7.54
N THR A 372 -9.75 -19.38 7.57
CA THR A 372 -9.06 -19.85 6.36
C THR A 372 -8.65 -21.31 6.43
N MET A 373 -8.66 -21.98 5.27
CA MET A 373 -8.10 -23.32 5.10
C MET A 373 -7.18 -23.37 3.89
N PHE A 374 -6.03 -24.01 4.07
CA PHE A 374 -5.14 -24.39 2.98
C PHE A 374 -5.09 -25.90 2.88
N VAL A 375 -5.52 -26.47 1.74
CA VAL A 375 -5.54 -27.92 1.51
C VAL A 375 -4.43 -28.30 0.54
N MET A 376 -3.55 -29.18 0.99
CA MET A 376 -2.39 -29.66 0.22
C MET A 376 -2.41 -31.17 0.09
N ASP A 377 -2.00 -31.67 -1.08
CA ASP A 377 -1.77 -33.10 -1.29
C ASP A 377 -0.38 -33.55 -0.82
N LYS A 378 -0.11 -34.86 -0.90
CA LYS A 378 1.18 -35.43 -0.48
C LYS A 378 2.39 -34.95 -1.29
N ASP A 379 2.15 -34.41 -2.49
CA ASP A 379 3.18 -33.99 -3.45
C ASP A 379 3.45 -32.48 -3.36
N GLY A 380 2.77 -31.78 -2.46
CA GLY A 380 2.94 -30.35 -2.22
C GLY A 380 2.06 -29.46 -3.11
N GLU A 381 1.06 -30.01 -3.79
CA GLU A 381 0.15 -29.24 -4.64
C GLU A 381 -1.06 -28.73 -3.83
N GLN A 382 -1.35 -27.42 -3.92
CA GLN A 382 -2.55 -26.82 -3.35
C GLN A 382 -3.78 -27.29 -4.14
N VAL A 383 -4.70 -28.00 -3.49
CA VAL A 383 -5.89 -28.58 -4.14
C VAL A 383 -7.18 -27.86 -3.79
N ALA A 384 -7.22 -27.14 -2.67
CA ALA A 384 -8.34 -26.28 -2.29
C ALA A 384 -7.93 -25.18 -1.30
N GLU A 385 -8.75 -24.15 -1.22
CA GLU A 385 -8.64 -23.02 -0.31
C GLU A 385 -10.00 -22.60 0.21
N PHE A 386 -10.09 -22.26 1.49
CA PHE A 386 -11.27 -21.62 2.06
C PHE A 386 -10.88 -20.28 2.64
N HIS A 387 -11.72 -19.26 2.46
CA HIS A 387 -11.60 -17.98 3.16
C HIS A 387 -12.97 -17.33 3.38
N ASN A 388 -13.35 -17.05 4.62
CA ASN A 388 -14.58 -16.33 4.96
C ASN A 388 -14.51 -15.69 6.35
N ASN A 389 -14.87 -14.42 6.48
CA ASN A 389 -14.84 -13.67 7.75
C ASN A 389 -16.21 -13.52 8.44
N LYS A 390 -17.28 -14.13 7.92
CA LYS A 390 -18.65 -14.08 8.46
C LYS A 390 -19.11 -15.40 9.07
N VAL A 391 -18.35 -16.48 8.89
CA VAL A 391 -18.71 -17.80 9.40
C VAL A 391 -18.32 -17.89 10.86
N GLN A 392 -19.29 -18.21 11.72
CA GLN A 392 -19.05 -18.38 13.15
C GLN A 392 -18.29 -19.69 13.42
N PRO A 393 -17.44 -19.76 14.47
CA PRO A 393 -16.58 -20.92 14.74
C PRO A 393 -17.29 -22.28 14.76
N TYR A 394 -18.51 -22.37 15.28
CA TYR A 394 -19.25 -23.64 15.32
C TYR A 394 -19.67 -24.14 13.92
N LEU A 395 -20.08 -23.24 13.03
CA LEU A 395 -20.35 -23.58 11.62
C LEU A 395 -19.06 -23.92 10.90
N TYR A 396 -17.98 -23.20 11.23
CA TYR A 396 -16.68 -23.44 10.64
C TYR A 396 -16.18 -24.86 10.95
N ALA A 397 -16.39 -25.36 12.18
CA ALA A 397 -16.07 -26.75 12.52
C ALA A 397 -16.81 -27.78 11.65
N ASP A 398 -18.07 -27.51 11.31
CA ASP A 398 -18.88 -28.40 10.44
C ASP A 398 -18.31 -28.41 9.00
N ILE A 399 -17.83 -27.25 8.53
CA ILE A 399 -17.14 -27.11 7.24
C ILE A 399 -15.79 -27.85 7.27
N CYS A 400 -14.96 -27.66 8.30
CA CYS A 400 -13.68 -28.34 8.48
C CYS A 400 -13.84 -29.87 8.42
N ASN A 401 -14.86 -30.40 9.11
CA ASN A 401 -15.18 -31.82 9.10
C ASN A 401 -15.58 -32.31 7.70
N ALA A 402 -16.43 -31.55 6.99
CA ALA A 402 -16.87 -31.91 5.65
C ALA A 402 -15.72 -31.89 4.63
N VAL A 403 -14.86 -30.86 4.65
CA VAL A 403 -13.68 -30.75 3.78
C VAL A 403 -12.68 -31.86 4.12
N GLY A 404 -12.37 -32.07 5.40
CA GLY A 404 -11.44 -33.12 5.83
C GLY A 404 -11.88 -34.51 5.38
N ARG A 405 -13.18 -34.83 5.50
CA ARG A 405 -13.73 -36.11 5.02
C ARG A 405 -13.76 -36.21 3.50
N PHE A 406 -14.05 -35.13 2.80
CA PHE A 406 -14.03 -35.08 1.34
C PHE A 406 -12.61 -35.38 0.80
N TYR A 407 -11.58 -34.84 1.43
CA TYR A 407 -10.17 -35.12 1.13
C TYR A 407 -9.60 -36.32 1.90
N ASN A 408 -10.29 -37.46 1.85
CA ASN A 408 -9.84 -38.76 2.40
C ASN A 408 -9.47 -38.75 3.90
N LYS A 409 -10.25 -38.07 4.74
CA LYS A 409 -9.95 -37.90 6.17
C LYS A 409 -8.58 -37.24 6.38
N ALA A 410 -8.39 -36.10 5.71
CA ALA A 410 -7.16 -35.31 5.74
C ALA A 410 -6.66 -35.03 7.17
N LEU A 411 -5.34 -34.88 7.33
CA LEU A 411 -4.74 -34.47 8.59
C LEU A 411 -5.01 -32.99 8.82
N LEU A 412 -5.73 -32.64 9.90
CA LEU A 412 -6.05 -31.25 10.22
C LEU A 412 -5.02 -30.66 11.20
N CYS A 413 -4.41 -29.55 10.80
CA CYS A 413 -3.58 -28.71 11.65
C CYS A 413 -4.37 -27.43 11.98
N VAL A 414 -5.10 -27.47 13.09
CA VAL A 414 -5.92 -26.33 13.54
C VAL A 414 -5.12 -25.50 14.53
N GLU A 415 -4.99 -24.20 14.26
CA GLU A 415 -4.40 -23.27 15.20
C GLU A 415 -5.24 -23.18 16.48
N LYS A 416 -4.55 -23.24 17.62
CA LYS A 416 -5.18 -23.20 18.93
C LYS A 416 -5.13 -21.79 19.52
N ALA A 417 -5.71 -20.83 18.79
CA ALA A 417 -5.88 -19.44 19.21
C ALA A 417 -7.36 -19.03 19.11
N SER A 418 -7.83 -18.14 19.99
CA SER A 418 -9.22 -17.64 20.06
C SER A 418 -10.27 -18.73 19.74
N GLY A 419 -11.04 -18.58 18.65
CA GLY A 419 -12.11 -19.48 18.20
C GLY A 419 -11.65 -20.90 17.84
N GLY A 420 -10.36 -21.12 17.59
CA GLY A 420 -9.78 -22.43 17.29
C GLY A 420 -9.99 -23.47 18.40
N HIS A 421 -10.07 -23.04 19.67
CA HIS A 421 -10.41 -23.93 20.78
C HIS A 421 -11.78 -24.60 20.58
N SER A 422 -12.79 -23.80 20.24
CA SER A 422 -14.15 -24.27 20.01
C SER A 422 -14.22 -25.22 18.81
N VAL A 423 -13.50 -24.89 17.73
CA VAL A 423 -13.43 -25.73 16.52
C VAL A 423 -12.82 -27.10 16.85
N ILE A 424 -11.71 -27.14 17.59
CA ILE A 424 -11.03 -28.39 17.96
C ILE A 424 -11.93 -29.27 18.83
N GLU A 425 -12.60 -28.69 19.82
CA GLU A 425 -13.50 -29.44 20.72
C GLU A 425 -14.67 -30.05 19.95
N ARG A 426 -15.32 -29.28 19.08
CA ARG A 426 -16.44 -29.74 18.26
C ARG A 426 -16.01 -30.81 17.25
N LEU A 427 -14.87 -30.62 16.59
CA LEU A 427 -14.28 -31.64 15.71
C LEU A 427 -14.04 -32.95 16.46
N ARG A 428 -13.49 -32.88 17.68
CA ARG A 428 -13.11 -34.06 18.45
C ARG A 428 -14.29 -34.80 19.07
N TYR A 429 -15.20 -34.08 19.73
CA TYR A 429 -16.24 -34.70 20.56
C TYR A 429 -17.57 -34.87 19.82
N GLU A 430 -17.97 -33.88 18.99
CA GLU A 430 -19.22 -33.96 18.23
C GLU A 430 -19.01 -34.76 16.93
N HIS A 431 -18.05 -34.36 16.10
CA HIS A 431 -17.80 -34.98 14.78
C HIS A 431 -16.92 -36.22 14.81
N LYS A 432 -16.33 -36.53 15.98
CA LYS A 432 -15.41 -37.66 16.20
C LYS A 432 -14.27 -37.70 15.17
N TYR A 433 -13.76 -36.53 14.80
CA TYR A 433 -12.66 -36.38 13.85
C TYR A 433 -11.33 -36.54 14.59
N MET A 434 -10.62 -37.66 14.36
CA MET A 434 -9.43 -37.99 15.17
C MET A 434 -8.10 -37.66 14.49
N ASN A 435 -8.09 -37.47 13.16
CA ASN A 435 -6.87 -37.17 12.40
C ASN A 435 -6.51 -35.68 12.48
N MET A 436 -6.06 -35.27 13.66
CA MET A 436 -5.61 -33.90 13.94
C MET A 436 -4.21 -33.91 14.51
N VAL A 437 -3.44 -32.85 14.21
CA VAL A 437 -2.10 -32.62 14.76
C VAL A 437 -2.17 -32.55 16.29
N LYS A 438 -1.14 -33.10 16.95
CA LYS A 438 -1.02 -33.12 18.41
C LYS A 438 0.34 -32.60 18.81
N TYR A 439 0.38 -31.89 19.92
CA TYR A 439 1.60 -31.40 20.54
C TYR A 439 1.70 -31.89 21.97
N LYS A 440 2.95 -32.05 22.43
CA LYS A 440 3.25 -32.54 23.78
C LYS A 440 3.42 -31.35 24.72
N THR A 441 2.73 -31.40 25.85
CA THR A 441 2.87 -30.45 26.96
C THR A 441 3.17 -31.20 28.25
N TYR A 442 3.60 -30.49 29.29
CA TYR A 442 3.80 -31.04 30.63
C TYR A 442 2.82 -30.38 31.60
N ASP A 443 2.19 -31.16 32.47
CA ASP A 443 1.34 -30.65 33.54
C ASP A 443 2.16 -30.15 34.75
N GLU A 444 1.48 -29.65 35.78
CA GLU A 444 2.10 -29.18 37.03
C GLU A 444 2.86 -30.29 37.79
N TYR A 445 2.59 -31.55 37.46
CA TYR A 445 3.27 -32.74 38.00
C TYR A 445 4.33 -33.30 37.06
N ASN A 446 4.71 -32.53 36.02
CA ASN A 446 5.72 -32.86 35.02
C ASN A 446 5.42 -34.14 34.21
N ARG A 447 4.13 -34.49 34.04
CA ARG A 447 3.68 -35.60 33.20
C ARG A 447 3.39 -35.14 31.79
N ALA A 448 3.75 -35.97 30.82
CA ALA A 448 3.51 -35.69 29.42
C ALA A 448 2.02 -35.80 29.07
N VAL A 449 1.42 -34.67 28.66
CA VAL A 449 0.03 -34.58 28.19
C VAL A 449 0.03 -34.19 26.72
N TRP A 450 -0.64 -35.00 25.89
CA TRP A 450 -0.86 -34.70 24.48
C TRP A 450 -2.11 -33.84 24.31
N LYS A 451 -1.94 -32.65 23.75
CA LYS A 451 -3.02 -31.74 23.38
C LYS A 451 -3.21 -31.75 21.86
N VAL A 452 -4.44 -31.51 21.42
CA VAL A 452 -4.81 -31.48 19.99
C VAL A 452 -4.76 -30.04 19.49
N GLY A 453 -4.34 -29.86 18.25
CA GLY A 453 -4.14 -28.56 17.60
C GLY A 453 -2.66 -28.18 17.47
N PHE A 454 -2.42 -26.96 17.00
CA PHE A 454 -1.11 -26.34 16.92
C PHE A 454 -1.04 -25.15 17.90
N ASP A 455 -0.05 -25.16 18.78
CA ASP A 455 0.14 -24.13 19.80
C ASP A 455 1.05 -23.02 19.26
N THR A 456 0.45 -21.91 18.85
CA THR A 456 1.19 -20.77 18.29
C THR A 456 1.68 -19.87 19.41
N ASN A 457 2.99 -19.75 19.53
CA ASN A 457 3.69 -18.76 20.33
C ASN A 457 4.80 -18.13 19.46
N ASN A 458 5.46 -17.08 19.94
CA ASN A 458 6.48 -16.38 19.16
C ASN A 458 7.54 -17.33 18.58
N LYS A 459 7.97 -18.33 19.35
CA LYS A 459 8.98 -19.31 18.89
C LYS A 459 8.42 -20.27 17.84
N THR A 460 7.24 -20.85 18.06
CA THR A 460 6.64 -21.80 17.11
C THR A 460 6.19 -21.12 15.83
N LYS A 461 5.67 -19.88 15.90
CA LYS A 461 5.35 -19.03 14.74
C LYS A 461 6.61 -18.75 13.91
N SER A 462 7.70 -18.30 14.53
CA SER A 462 8.95 -18.02 13.80
C SER A 462 9.53 -19.26 13.12
N ILE A 463 9.46 -20.43 13.75
CA ILE A 463 9.90 -21.69 13.11
C ILE A 463 8.99 -22.04 11.93
N ALA A 464 7.67 -21.94 12.12
CA ALA A 464 6.71 -22.29 11.07
C ALA A 464 6.80 -21.39 9.84
N VAL A 465 6.98 -20.08 10.05
CA VAL A 465 7.18 -19.11 8.96
C VAL A 465 8.50 -19.32 8.23
N ASN A 466 9.58 -19.67 8.94
CA ASN A 466 10.84 -19.98 8.27
C ASN A 466 10.76 -21.28 7.46
N ASP A 467 10.06 -22.29 7.96
CA ASP A 467 9.79 -23.52 7.21
C ASP A 467 8.96 -23.24 5.95
N SER A 468 7.94 -22.38 6.05
CA SER A 468 7.11 -22.02 4.89
C SER A 468 7.89 -21.20 3.86
N ARG A 469 8.76 -20.29 4.30
CA ARG A 469 9.72 -19.59 3.44
C ARG A 469 10.63 -20.57 2.72
N GLU A 470 11.24 -21.52 3.43
CA GLU A 470 12.12 -22.53 2.83
C GLU A 470 11.39 -23.37 1.77
N TRP A 471 10.17 -23.81 2.06
CA TRP A 471 9.36 -24.60 1.13
C TRP A 471 8.97 -23.80 -0.11
N PHE A 472 8.62 -22.52 0.08
CA PHE A 472 8.34 -21.60 -1.01
C PHE A 472 9.58 -21.39 -1.89
N ASP A 473 10.74 -21.08 -1.29
CA ASP A 473 11.98 -20.76 -2.00
C ASP A 473 12.56 -21.96 -2.75
N LYS A 474 12.49 -23.16 -2.16
CA LYS A 474 12.93 -24.41 -2.80
C LYS A 474 11.93 -24.97 -3.82
N GLY A 475 10.73 -24.37 -3.94
CA GLY A 475 9.69 -24.85 -4.85
C GLY A 475 9.11 -26.20 -4.44
N MET A 476 9.07 -26.48 -3.13
CA MET A 476 8.49 -27.70 -2.58
C MET A 476 6.95 -27.66 -2.53
N VAL A 477 6.36 -26.48 -2.74
CA VAL A 477 4.90 -26.29 -2.80
C VAL A 477 4.52 -25.63 -4.12
N ARG A 478 3.45 -26.16 -4.74
CA ARG A 478 2.77 -25.54 -5.86
C ARG A 478 1.51 -24.82 -5.38
N ILE A 479 1.57 -23.49 -5.35
CA ILE A 479 0.45 -22.61 -4.96
C ILE A 479 -0.44 -22.35 -6.19
N MET A 480 -1.74 -22.49 -6.00
CA MET A 480 -2.76 -22.31 -7.05
C MET A 480 -3.65 -21.08 -6.79
N SER A 481 -3.65 -20.56 -5.56
CA SER A 481 -4.43 -19.38 -5.17
C SER A 481 -3.70 -18.08 -5.44
N ASN A 482 -4.37 -17.18 -6.16
CA ASN A 482 -3.92 -15.81 -6.30
C ASN A 482 -4.10 -15.00 -5.01
N ASN A 483 -5.11 -15.32 -4.18
CA ASN A 483 -5.37 -14.60 -2.94
C ASN A 483 -4.23 -14.81 -1.94
N LEU A 484 -3.78 -16.05 -1.78
CA LEU A 484 -2.61 -16.37 -0.96
C LEU A 484 -1.35 -15.63 -1.45
N LEU A 485 -1.15 -15.58 -2.78
CA LEU A 485 0.00 -14.87 -3.36
C LEU A 485 -0.06 -13.35 -3.12
N GLU A 486 -1.25 -12.73 -3.09
CA GLU A 486 -1.37 -11.32 -2.72
C GLU A 486 -1.03 -11.09 -1.24
N GLU A 487 -1.53 -11.94 -0.32
CA GLU A 487 -1.17 -11.84 1.10
C GLU A 487 0.34 -12.02 1.32
N MET A 488 0.97 -12.96 0.60
CA MET A 488 2.42 -13.19 0.66
C MET A 488 3.25 -11.95 0.30
N LYS A 489 2.79 -11.08 -0.61
CA LYS A 489 3.49 -9.83 -0.95
C LYS A 489 3.54 -8.85 0.21
N THR A 490 2.52 -8.91 1.05
CA THR A 490 2.31 -8.00 2.18
C THR A 490 2.72 -8.62 3.52
N PHE A 491 3.30 -9.83 3.51
CA PHE A 491 3.73 -10.52 4.73
C PHE A 491 5.19 -10.21 5.04
N VAL A 492 5.44 -9.57 6.17
CA VAL A 492 6.74 -8.97 6.50
C VAL A 492 7.26 -9.43 7.86
N ALA A 493 8.60 -9.42 7.99
CA ALA A 493 9.29 -9.61 9.25
C ALA A 493 9.58 -8.24 9.87
N GLU A 494 9.08 -7.98 11.07
CA GLU A 494 9.35 -6.76 11.83
C GLU A 494 10.73 -6.81 12.52
N GLU A 495 11.27 -5.64 12.88
CA GLU A 495 12.57 -5.53 13.58
C GLU A 495 12.62 -6.29 14.92
N ASN A 496 11.47 -6.50 15.56
CA ASN A 496 11.33 -7.27 16.80
C ASN A 496 11.38 -8.79 16.60
N GLY A 497 11.51 -9.27 15.35
CA GLY A 497 11.52 -10.70 15.00
C GLY A 497 10.13 -11.34 14.88
N SER A 498 9.05 -10.57 15.00
CA SER A 498 7.69 -11.01 14.73
C SER A 498 7.36 -10.98 13.24
N PHE A 499 6.38 -11.78 12.84
CA PHE A 499 5.92 -11.90 11.46
C PHE A 499 4.44 -11.59 11.41
N ASN A 500 4.05 -10.58 10.66
CA ASN A 500 2.66 -10.14 10.53
C ASN A 500 2.40 -9.70 9.09
N ALA A 501 1.12 -9.70 8.70
CA ALA A 501 0.70 -8.87 7.58
C ALA A 501 0.99 -7.40 7.89
N VAL A 502 1.38 -6.71 6.83
CA VAL A 502 1.36 -5.26 6.75
C VAL A 502 0.00 -4.71 7.20
N THR A 503 -0.02 -3.62 7.98
CA THR A 503 -1.23 -3.11 8.64
C THR A 503 -2.39 -2.83 7.67
N GLY A 504 -3.54 -3.46 7.88
CA GLY A 504 -4.70 -3.31 6.99
C GLY A 504 -4.73 -4.28 5.81
N CYS A 505 -3.69 -5.12 5.66
CA CYS A 505 -3.73 -6.35 4.90
C CYS A 505 -4.03 -7.54 5.82
N HIS A 506 -4.40 -8.67 5.24
CA HIS A 506 -4.67 -9.91 5.94
C HIS A 506 -3.49 -10.88 5.78
N ASP A 507 -3.22 -11.70 6.81
CA ASP A 507 -2.26 -12.81 6.77
C ASP A 507 -2.91 -14.18 7.05
N ASP A 508 -4.25 -14.25 7.07
CA ASP A 508 -4.99 -15.45 7.45
C ASP A 508 -4.71 -16.64 6.51
N LEU A 509 -4.58 -16.42 5.19
CA LEU A 509 -4.22 -17.49 4.25
C LEU A 509 -2.75 -17.89 4.40
N VAL A 510 -1.87 -16.93 4.70
CA VAL A 510 -0.47 -17.21 5.03
C VAL A 510 -0.38 -18.06 6.31
N SER A 511 -1.25 -17.81 7.29
CA SER A 511 -1.42 -18.61 8.50
C SER A 511 -1.82 -20.04 8.21
N ALA A 512 -2.90 -20.23 7.47
CA ALA A 512 -3.31 -21.55 7.02
C ALA A 512 -2.21 -22.27 6.22
N PHE A 513 -1.43 -21.55 5.42
CA PHE A 513 -0.33 -22.10 4.64
C PHE A 513 0.80 -22.68 5.52
N TRP A 514 1.37 -21.90 6.45
CA TRP A 514 2.44 -22.42 7.30
C TRP A 514 1.93 -23.47 8.30
N LEU A 515 0.66 -23.40 8.75
CA LEU A 515 0.02 -24.46 9.54
C LEU A 515 -0.04 -25.79 8.78
N CYS A 516 -0.38 -25.74 7.49
CA CYS A 516 -0.45 -26.94 6.65
C CYS A 516 0.93 -27.61 6.51
N ILE A 517 1.99 -26.82 6.34
CA ILE A 517 3.37 -27.32 6.28
C ILE A 517 3.76 -27.98 7.61
N GLN A 518 3.44 -27.36 8.75
CA GLN A 518 3.68 -27.98 10.06
C GLN A 518 2.92 -29.29 10.23
N GLY A 519 1.67 -29.35 9.75
CA GLY A 519 0.90 -30.58 9.72
C GLY A 519 1.60 -31.69 8.92
N MET A 520 2.12 -31.36 7.74
CA MET A 520 2.82 -32.32 6.89
C MET A 520 4.15 -32.78 7.50
N LYS A 521 4.92 -31.85 8.10
CA LYS A 521 6.17 -32.15 8.81
C LYS A 521 5.96 -33.01 10.06
N SER A 522 4.80 -32.94 10.71
CA SER A 522 4.50 -33.77 11.88
C SER A 522 4.57 -35.26 11.57
N GLY A 523 4.29 -35.68 10.33
CA GLY A 523 4.47 -37.04 9.84
C GLY A 523 3.52 -38.09 10.46
N PHE A 524 2.63 -37.70 11.38
CA PHE A 524 1.70 -38.62 12.04
C PHE A 524 0.36 -38.65 11.32
N TRP A 525 -0.15 -39.85 11.09
CA TRP A 525 -1.47 -40.08 10.50
C TRP A 525 -2.29 -40.96 11.44
N TYR A 526 -3.41 -40.45 11.94
CA TYR A 526 -4.28 -41.18 12.86
C TYR A 526 -5.46 -41.78 12.06
N PRO A 527 -5.44 -43.08 11.74
CA PRO A 527 -6.59 -43.72 11.10
C PRO A 527 -7.77 -43.75 12.09
N PHE A 528 -8.94 -43.34 11.61
CA PHE A 528 -10.20 -43.41 12.36
C PHE A 528 -11.38 -43.58 11.41
#